data_AF-A0A510WDK2-F1
#
_entry.id   AF-A0A510WDK2-F1
#
_cell.length_a   1.000
_cell.length_b   1.000
_cell.length_c   1.000
_cell.angle_alpha   90.00
_cell.angle_beta   90.00
_cell.angle_gamma   90.00
#
_symmetry.space_group_name_H-M   'P 1'
#
loop_
_entity.id
_entity.type
_entity.pdbx_description
1 polymer ?
#
loop_
_entity_poly.entity_id
_entity_poly.type
_entity_poly.pdbx_seq_one_letter_code
_entity_poly.pdbx_strand_id
1 'polypeptide(L)'
;MENVVFRNGLLVGVLLSTLLLTSTVSGQVIQGNESAISDSVLLEDKGWKVEVANWQELKDALSDEYVSDITLANDLTLESTVAIQGGEKHIHGNGHTLDANSYQIYFNEDSSIGSIDSATIINTDIYGLLWSDNQNVQITYENITHSGKQMIYLPNGKLILAGKVSSHSDTEEVFQGKEIELTTGAEVLFENDSTLWAPVSMDYDQAKLTIGTGASFTLNSSSIGIYGGTNFILTNQGDLEVTSKLHQAIHLASKSKMNFEAGSSTKANGGDTIEEAVEATSGSIFVRTGADFVAESKGTQGTLIAGEKIVFEDGANFSITNHNKNGVVMGSYTTPTDVSIASTRGINTWNLGNSEASQPDKVYQKTTATFTLSGYLSSVKQTNMQSSNADFSSTYVTGQTSKIQGGTYVGEKIDAPVFNVVNDKDKQLTGLGTPGATINAYVDGVLLGTGVVGADGRWTISIEPQAEGTKIDVNQVVDGNESEFVSQVVSHLDQTVNFFKLGYWQGYGLILEGSIDNGSLDLTNKDAVKKTLHLTATDGTEVGTFACANHDWYNTGVFNGYQAIVEDTVLAGLEPGEYKLSITLEVGDFKETQDLNVASAVRDNYAHIFTEIPETTVGSHTIAPLDKDGIGYLVVK
;
A
#
# COMPACT_ATOMS: atom_id res chain seq x y z
N MET A 1 -13.71 -36.68 -44.55
CA MET A 1 -13.60 -37.65 -43.45
C MET A 1 -12.14 -37.99 -43.30
N GLU A 2 -11.49 -37.41 -42.30
CA GLU A 2 -10.53 -38.04 -41.39
C GLU A 2 -10.03 -36.93 -40.46
N ASN A 3 -10.14 -37.18 -39.16
CA ASN A 3 -9.77 -36.28 -38.09
C ASN A 3 -8.25 -36.24 -37.96
N VAL A 4 -7.65 -35.04 -37.95
CA VAL A 4 -6.33 -34.83 -37.37
C VAL A 4 -6.43 -33.71 -36.35
N VAL A 5 -6.14 -34.07 -35.10
CA VAL A 5 -6.09 -33.22 -33.91
C VAL A 5 -4.78 -32.44 -33.95
N PHE A 6 -4.84 -31.10 -33.91
CA PHE A 6 -3.67 -30.27 -33.63
C PHE A 6 -3.37 -30.31 -32.12
N ARG A 7 -2.16 -30.77 -31.75
CA ARG A 7 -1.57 -30.51 -30.44
C ARG A 7 -0.57 -29.37 -30.56
N ASN A 8 -0.72 -28.40 -29.66
CA ASN A 8 0.14 -27.24 -29.46
C ASN A 8 1.61 -27.65 -29.26
N GLY A 9 2.49 -27.00 -30.02
CA GLY A 9 3.93 -26.96 -29.79
C GLY A 9 4.42 -25.61 -30.31
N LEU A 10 4.78 -24.73 -29.38
CA LEU A 10 5.28 -23.39 -29.59
C LEU A 10 6.61 -23.49 -30.38
N LEU A 11 6.63 -23.02 -31.63
CA LEU A 11 7.88 -22.82 -32.37
C LEU A 11 8.22 -21.33 -32.29
N VAL A 12 9.30 -21.02 -31.59
CA VAL A 12 9.92 -19.70 -31.49
C VAL A 12 10.31 -19.24 -32.89
N GLY A 13 9.88 -18.04 -33.25
CA GLY A 13 9.98 -17.49 -34.60
C GLY A 13 11.42 -17.13 -34.97
N VAL A 14 11.90 -17.71 -36.07
CA VAL A 14 12.98 -17.14 -36.86
C VAL A 14 12.33 -16.22 -37.90
N LEU A 15 12.54 -14.91 -37.77
CA LEU A 15 12.13 -13.90 -38.75
C LEU A 15 13.03 -14.01 -39.99
N LEU A 16 12.67 -14.88 -40.94
CA LEU A 16 13.16 -14.75 -42.32
C LEU A 16 12.33 -13.65 -43.01
N SER A 17 12.94 -12.49 -43.24
CA SER A 17 12.37 -11.45 -44.08
C SER A 17 12.34 -11.90 -45.55
N THR A 18 11.24 -12.51 -45.99
CA THR A 18 10.99 -12.68 -47.43
C THR A 18 10.52 -11.36 -48.03
N LEU A 19 11.41 -10.73 -48.80
CA LEU A 19 11.11 -9.59 -49.66
C LEU A 19 10.15 -10.04 -50.78
N LEU A 20 8.85 -9.80 -50.64
CA LEU A 20 7.88 -10.00 -51.72
C LEU A 20 8.05 -8.90 -52.78
N LEU A 21 8.83 -9.19 -53.82
CA LEU A 21 8.80 -8.43 -55.07
C LEU A 21 7.53 -8.82 -55.85
N THR A 22 6.49 -7.99 -55.76
CA THR A 22 5.36 -8.05 -56.69
C THR A 22 5.74 -7.33 -57.98
N SER A 23 6.14 -8.07 -59.01
CA SER A 23 6.12 -7.59 -60.39
C SER A 23 5.35 -8.57 -61.27
N THR A 24 4.17 -8.14 -61.72
CA THR A 24 3.39 -8.78 -62.77
C THR A 24 4.18 -8.79 -64.08
N VAL A 25 4.51 -9.98 -64.59
CA VAL A 25 4.81 -10.16 -66.01
C VAL A 25 4.04 -11.38 -66.53
N SER A 26 3.25 -11.08 -67.56
CA SER A 26 2.54 -11.95 -68.50
C SER A 26 3.35 -13.18 -68.92
N GLY A 27 2.64 -14.30 -69.09
CA GLY A 27 3.24 -15.60 -69.34
C GLY A 27 4.13 -15.71 -70.58
N GLN A 28 5.13 -16.57 -70.44
CA GLN A 28 5.63 -17.43 -71.51
C GLN A 28 6.25 -18.67 -70.87
N VAL A 29 5.74 -19.83 -71.26
CA VAL A 29 6.36 -21.13 -70.98
C VAL A 29 7.68 -21.17 -71.74
N ILE A 30 8.80 -21.19 -71.01
CA ILE A 30 10.10 -21.56 -71.57
C ILE A 30 10.50 -22.89 -70.93
N GLN A 31 10.36 -23.97 -71.69
CA GLN A 31 11.15 -25.19 -71.50
C GLN A 31 12.59 -24.85 -71.88
N GLY A 32 13.55 -25.09 -70.99
CA GLY A 32 14.96 -24.87 -71.29
C GLY A 32 15.91 -25.37 -70.21
N ASN A 33 16.54 -26.51 -70.52
CA ASN A 33 17.77 -27.07 -69.94
C ASN A 33 17.84 -27.42 -68.45
N GLU A 34 17.53 -28.69 -68.15
CA GLU A 34 18.19 -29.47 -67.09
C GLU A 34 19.67 -29.69 -67.45
N SER A 35 20.52 -28.68 -67.28
CA SER A 35 21.99 -28.82 -67.29
C SER A 35 22.64 -27.58 -66.69
N ALA A 36 22.33 -27.31 -65.42
CA ALA A 36 23.14 -26.46 -64.52
C ALA A 36 22.76 -26.67 -63.04
N ILE A 37 22.27 -27.86 -62.67
CA ILE A 37 22.10 -28.26 -61.27
C ILE A 37 23.10 -29.40 -61.01
N SER A 38 24.37 -29.06 -61.01
CA SER A 38 25.42 -29.92 -60.45
C SER A 38 26.43 -29.05 -59.73
N ASP A 39 25.92 -28.32 -58.76
CA ASP A 39 26.57 -28.10 -57.48
C ASP A 39 25.44 -27.73 -56.51
N SER A 40 24.56 -28.71 -56.30
CA SER A 40 24.05 -28.89 -54.96
C SER A 40 25.28 -29.17 -54.09
N VAL A 41 25.94 -28.09 -53.65
CA VAL A 41 26.69 -28.11 -52.41
C VAL A 41 25.66 -28.61 -51.42
N LEU A 42 25.76 -29.92 -51.13
CA LEU A 42 25.31 -30.45 -49.87
C LEU A 42 25.90 -29.46 -48.86
N LEU A 43 25.05 -28.62 -48.28
CA LEU A 43 25.34 -28.05 -46.99
C LEU A 43 25.46 -29.27 -46.09
N GLU A 44 26.64 -29.90 -46.09
CA GLU A 44 27.06 -30.74 -44.98
C GLU A 44 26.73 -29.93 -43.74
N ASP A 45 26.10 -30.60 -42.79
CA ASP A 45 25.77 -30.15 -41.44
C ASP A 45 27.05 -29.53 -40.82
N LYS A 46 27.36 -28.27 -41.17
CA LYS A 46 28.52 -27.55 -40.68
C LYS A 46 28.20 -27.22 -39.24
N GLY A 47 28.56 -28.17 -38.36
CA GLY A 47 28.89 -28.07 -36.94
C GLY A 47 28.48 -26.84 -36.14
N TRP A 48 27.32 -26.23 -36.39
CA TRP A 48 26.86 -25.06 -35.64
C TRP A 48 26.64 -25.40 -34.16
N LYS A 49 26.49 -26.70 -33.88
CA LYS A 49 26.45 -27.33 -32.55
C LYS A 49 27.66 -28.20 -32.31
N VAL A 50 28.32 -28.01 -31.17
CA VAL A 50 29.42 -28.85 -30.72
C VAL A 50 29.31 -29.15 -29.22
N GLU A 51 29.81 -30.32 -28.83
CA GLU A 51 30.01 -30.68 -27.42
C GLU A 51 31.51 -30.63 -27.14
N VAL A 52 31.91 -30.01 -26.02
CA VAL A 52 33.32 -29.79 -25.67
C VAL A 52 33.62 -30.32 -24.27
N ALA A 53 34.69 -31.08 -24.14
CA ALA A 53 35.08 -31.82 -22.93
C ALA A 53 36.42 -31.35 -22.33
N ASN A 54 37.13 -30.44 -23.01
CA ASN A 54 38.36 -29.82 -22.55
C ASN A 54 38.53 -28.38 -23.10
N TRP A 55 39.51 -27.65 -22.58
CA TRP A 55 39.80 -26.26 -22.99
C TRP A 55 40.11 -26.12 -24.48
N GLN A 56 40.89 -27.03 -25.06
CA GLN A 56 41.28 -26.93 -26.47
C GLN A 56 40.05 -27.02 -27.39
N GLU A 57 39.13 -27.94 -27.11
CA GLU A 57 37.87 -28.07 -27.84
C GLU A 57 36.98 -26.83 -27.71
N LEU A 58 36.85 -26.27 -26.49
CA LEU A 58 36.12 -25.02 -26.28
C LEU A 58 36.77 -23.85 -27.05
N LYS A 59 38.09 -23.71 -26.99
CA LYS A 59 38.82 -22.65 -27.69
C LYS A 59 38.66 -22.75 -29.21
N ASP A 60 38.73 -23.96 -29.76
CA ASP A 60 38.53 -24.20 -31.20
C ASP A 60 37.10 -23.86 -31.62
N ALA A 61 36.11 -24.27 -30.82
CA ALA A 61 34.69 -23.93 -31.03
C ALA A 61 34.43 -22.42 -30.99
N LEU A 62 35.01 -21.71 -30.03
CA LEU A 62 34.89 -20.25 -29.92
C LEU A 62 35.54 -19.51 -31.09
N SER A 63 36.60 -20.08 -31.68
CA SER A 63 37.36 -19.49 -32.79
C SER A 63 36.84 -19.87 -34.18
N ASP A 64 35.81 -20.71 -34.28
CA ASP A 64 35.18 -21.11 -35.54
C ASP A 64 34.00 -20.17 -35.86
N GLU A 65 34.00 -19.56 -37.05
CA GLU A 65 32.96 -18.63 -37.51
C GLU A 65 31.59 -19.31 -37.74
N TYR A 66 31.55 -20.63 -37.90
CA TYR A 66 30.32 -21.40 -38.18
C TYR A 66 29.71 -22.08 -36.95
N VAL A 67 30.49 -22.26 -35.88
CA VAL A 67 29.99 -22.81 -34.60
C VAL A 67 29.25 -21.70 -33.84
N SER A 68 28.03 -21.93 -33.38
CA SER A 68 27.29 -20.93 -32.57
C SER A 68 26.74 -21.46 -31.27
N ASP A 69 26.65 -22.79 -31.11
CA ASP A 69 26.02 -23.46 -29.97
C ASP A 69 26.99 -24.51 -29.41
N ILE A 70 27.41 -24.33 -28.17
CA ILE A 70 28.52 -25.04 -27.55
C ILE A 70 28.02 -25.62 -26.23
N THR A 71 28.01 -26.95 -26.09
CA THR A 71 27.61 -27.62 -24.84
C THR A 71 28.83 -28.13 -24.10
N LEU A 72 28.93 -27.83 -22.80
CA LEU A 72 29.98 -28.38 -21.95
C LEU A 72 29.65 -29.84 -21.55
N ALA A 73 30.64 -30.72 -21.65
CA ALA A 73 30.55 -32.12 -21.22
C ALA A 73 31.27 -32.42 -19.91
N ASN A 74 32.12 -31.49 -19.44
CA ASN A 74 32.91 -31.60 -18.21
C ASN A 74 33.12 -30.21 -17.61
N ASP A 75 33.59 -30.19 -16.37
CA ASP A 75 34.18 -28.97 -15.79
C ASP A 75 35.46 -28.61 -16.56
N LEU A 76 35.61 -27.33 -16.90
CA LEU A 76 36.71 -26.81 -17.72
C LEU A 76 37.49 -25.71 -16.99
N THR A 77 38.79 -25.64 -17.26
CA THR A 77 39.66 -24.54 -16.83
C THR A 77 40.25 -23.87 -18.07
N LEU A 78 40.14 -22.55 -18.17
CA LEU A 78 40.76 -21.78 -19.25
C LEU A 78 42.29 -21.77 -19.10
N GLU A 79 43.01 -21.96 -20.19
CA GLU A 79 44.48 -21.86 -20.23
C GLU A 79 44.98 -20.60 -20.98
N SER A 80 44.08 -19.86 -21.64
CA SER A 80 44.40 -18.60 -22.32
C SER A 80 43.14 -17.78 -22.61
N THR A 81 43.25 -16.47 -22.75
CA THR A 81 42.19 -15.64 -23.33
C THR A 81 41.93 -16.01 -24.79
N VAL A 82 40.67 -15.96 -25.22
CA VAL A 82 40.24 -16.20 -26.60
C VAL A 82 39.26 -15.12 -27.04
N ALA A 83 39.40 -14.64 -28.28
CA ALA A 83 38.40 -13.82 -28.93
C ALA A 83 37.50 -14.74 -29.75
N ILE A 84 36.18 -14.53 -29.71
CA ILE A 84 35.28 -15.31 -30.55
C ILE A 84 35.50 -14.99 -32.03
N GLN A 85 35.00 -15.85 -32.91
CA GLN A 85 34.80 -15.55 -34.33
C GLN A 85 33.34 -15.75 -34.70
N GLY A 86 32.82 -14.94 -35.62
CA GLY A 86 31.40 -14.92 -35.94
C GLY A 86 30.57 -14.14 -34.91
N GLY A 87 29.40 -13.66 -35.34
CA GLY A 87 28.61 -12.71 -34.55
C GLY A 87 27.84 -13.31 -33.37
N GLU A 88 27.77 -14.64 -33.22
CA GLU A 88 26.95 -15.28 -32.19
C GLU A 88 27.64 -16.50 -31.54
N LYS A 89 27.58 -16.58 -30.20
CA LYS A 89 28.07 -17.72 -29.41
C LYS A 89 27.17 -18.00 -28.19
N HIS A 90 26.70 -19.23 -28.06
CA HIS A 90 25.85 -19.71 -26.97
C HIS A 90 26.53 -20.88 -26.27
N ILE A 91 26.84 -20.72 -24.99
CA ILE A 91 27.53 -21.72 -24.17
C ILE A 91 26.53 -22.35 -23.18
N HIS A 92 26.17 -23.60 -23.40
CA HIS A 92 25.34 -24.38 -22.49
C HIS A 92 26.24 -25.06 -21.46
N GLY A 93 26.23 -24.55 -20.22
CA GLY A 93 27.04 -25.06 -19.12
C GLY A 93 26.67 -26.47 -18.68
N ASN A 94 25.40 -26.87 -18.88
CA ASN A 94 24.90 -28.22 -18.56
C ASN A 94 25.21 -28.67 -17.10
N GLY A 95 25.25 -27.72 -16.17
CA GLY A 95 25.57 -27.92 -14.76
C GLY A 95 27.06 -27.97 -14.43
N HIS A 96 27.94 -27.79 -15.41
CA HIS A 96 29.39 -27.83 -15.22
C HIS A 96 29.98 -26.50 -14.73
N THR A 97 31.20 -26.60 -14.20
CA THR A 97 32.00 -25.45 -13.79
C THR A 97 32.93 -25.00 -14.92
N LEU A 98 32.97 -23.70 -15.16
CA LEU A 98 33.96 -23.05 -16.02
C LEU A 98 34.84 -22.16 -15.14
N ASP A 99 36.04 -22.65 -14.85
CA ASP A 99 37.09 -21.92 -14.16
C ASP A 99 37.79 -20.98 -15.16
N ALA A 100 37.52 -19.69 -15.02
CA ALA A 100 38.09 -18.67 -15.89
C ALA A 100 39.61 -18.57 -15.72
N ASN A 101 40.17 -18.95 -14.56
CA ASN A 101 41.61 -18.91 -14.29
C ASN A 101 42.25 -17.55 -14.67
N SER A 102 41.51 -16.46 -14.39
CA SER A 102 41.86 -15.08 -14.78
C SER A 102 42.05 -14.83 -16.29
N TYR A 103 41.47 -15.68 -17.14
CA TYR A 103 41.37 -15.50 -18.59
C TYR A 103 39.94 -15.18 -19.01
N GLN A 104 39.77 -14.71 -20.25
CA GLN A 104 38.49 -14.21 -20.75
C GLN A 104 38.08 -14.85 -22.08
N ILE A 105 36.79 -14.77 -22.37
CA ILE A 105 36.17 -14.99 -23.68
C ILE A 105 35.67 -13.62 -24.17
N TYR A 106 36.36 -13.08 -25.17
CA TYR A 106 36.18 -11.70 -25.63
C TYR A 106 35.32 -11.62 -26.89
N PHE A 107 34.25 -10.83 -26.85
CA PHE A 107 33.39 -10.53 -27.99
C PHE A 107 33.94 -9.30 -28.72
N ASN A 108 34.58 -9.51 -29.86
CA ASN A 108 35.43 -8.53 -30.56
C ASN A 108 34.76 -7.85 -31.78
N GLU A 109 33.47 -8.07 -32.02
CA GLU A 109 32.71 -7.48 -33.12
C GLU A 109 31.49 -6.72 -32.61
N ASP A 110 31.16 -5.59 -33.24
CA ASP A 110 29.95 -4.83 -32.95
C ASP A 110 28.70 -5.71 -33.15
N SER A 111 27.69 -5.51 -32.29
CA SER A 111 26.40 -6.20 -32.33
C SER A 111 26.47 -7.72 -32.15
N SER A 112 27.60 -8.25 -31.66
CA SER A 112 27.70 -9.67 -31.34
C SER A 112 26.74 -10.07 -30.22
N ILE A 113 26.26 -11.32 -30.27
CA ILE A 113 25.33 -11.90 -29.30
C ILE A 113 25.99 -13.08 -28.60
N GLY A 114 26.02 -13.02 -27.28
CA GLY A 114 26.55 -14.07 -26.42
C GLY A 114 25.50 -14.60 -25.46
N SER A 115 25.57 -15.88 -25.12
CA SER A 115 24.91 -16.38 -23.91
C SER A 115 25.75 -17.44 -23.20
N ILE A 116 25.55 -17.53 -21.89
CA ILE A 116 25.93 -18.68 -21.10
C ILE A 116 24.79 -19.04 -20.16
N ASP A 117 24.47 -20.32 -20.08
CA ASP A 117 23.44 -20.81 -19.17
C ASP A 117 23.87 -22.01 -18.34
N SER A 118 23.19 -22.22 -17.22
CA SER A 118 23.29 -23.44 -16.41
C SER A 118 24.74 -23.80 -16.03
N ALA A 119 25.53 -22.80 -15.60
CA ALA A 119 26.96 -22.95 -15.34
C ALA A 119 27.36 -22.36 -13.98
N THR A 120 28.40 -22.93 -13.38
CA THR A 120 29.15 -22.26 -12.31
C THR A 120 30.41 -21.62 -12.90
N ILE A 121 30.60 -20.32 -12.73
CA ILE A 121 31.76 -19.57 -13.24
C ILE A 121 32.63 -19.13 -12.06
N ILE A 122 33.91 -19.48 -12.07
CA ILE A 122 34.83 -19.14 -10.96
C ILE A 122 36.12 -18.46 -11.43
N ASN A 123 36.81 -17.78 -10.51
CA ASN A 123 38.16 -17.21 -10.69
C ASN A 123 38.29 -16.23 -11.87
N THR A 124 37.26 -15.43 -12.13
CA THR A 124 37.32 -14.34 -13.12
C THR A 124 38.30 -13.25 -12.70
N ASP A 125 38.85 -12.54 -13.68
CA ASP A 125 39.67 -11.37 -13.45
C ASP A 125 38.81 -10.08 -13.35
N ILE A 126 39.45 -8.92 -13.52
CA ILE A 126 38.83 -7.59 -13.46
C ILE A 126 38.01 -7.22 -14.72
N TYR A 127 37.74 -8.15 -15.63
CA TYR A 127 36.85 -7.94 -16.77
C TYR A 127 35.70 -8.94 -16.80
N GLY A 128 35.82 -10.06 -16.06
CA GLY A 128 34.84 -11.15 -16.07
C GLY A 128 35.18 -12.26 -17.06
N LEU A 129 34.27 -13.22 -17.21
CA LEU A 129 34.43 -14.31 -18.16
C LEU A 129 34.09 -13.85 -19.59
N LEU A 130 32.82 -13.52 -19.82
CA LEU A 130 32.37 -12.93 -21.08
C LEU A 130 32.50 -11.41 -20.93
N TRP A 131 33.17 -10.74 -21.86
CA TRP A 131 33.24 -9.28 -21.85
C TRP A 131 33.41 -8.69 -23.26
N SER A 132 33.10 -7.40 -23.39
CA SER A 132 33.27 -6.66 -24.65
C SER A 132 33.27 -5.14 -24.42
N ASP A 133 34.07 -4.42 -25.19
CA ASP A 133 33.97 -2.96 -25.35
C ASP A 133 33.40 -2.53 -26.72
N ASN A 134 32.92 -3.47 -27.54
CA ASN A 134 32.33 -3.20 -28.85
C ASN A 134 30.88 -2.71 -28.74
N GLN A 135 30.41 -2.01 -29.76
CA GLN A 135 29.10 -1.35 -29.76
C GLN A 135 27.97 -2.38 -29.86
N ASN A 136 26.92 -2.19 -29.07
CA ASN A 136 25.66 -2.96 -29.15
C ASN A 136 25.81 -4.48 -28.91
N VAL A 137 26.90 -4.92 -28.29
CA VAL A 137 27.05 -6.33 -27.88
C VAL A 137 26.01 -6.68 -26.82
N GLN A 138 25.38 -7.84 -26.96
CA GLN A 138 24.37 -8.33 -26.02
C GLN A 138 24.83 -9.66 -25.43
N ILE A 139 24.90 -9.75 -24.10
CA ILE A 139 25.29 -10.97 -23.40
C ILE A 139 24.15 -11.39 -22.46
N THR A 140 23.75 -12.65 -22.53
CA THR A 140 22.73 -13.24 -21.63
C THR A 140 23.36 -14.22 -20.65
N TYR A 141 23.13 -14.03 -19.36
CA TYR A 141 23.45 -15.00 -18.31
C TYR A 141 22.14 -15.59 -17.77
N GLU A 142 21.97 -16.91 -17.90
CA GLU A 142 20.78 -17.61 -17.43
C GLU A 142 21.13 -18.75 -16.47
N ASN A 143 20.54 -18.81 -15.27
CA ASN A 143 20.83 -19.87 -14.30
C ASN A 143 22.33 -20.00 -13.96
N ILE A 144 22.97 -18.87 -13.63
CA ILE A 144 24.41 -18.76 -13.39
C ILE A 144 24.73 -18.60 -11.91
N THR A 145 25.74 -19.32 -11.44
CA THR A 145 26.43 -19.02 -10.18
C THR A 145 27.83 -18.53 -10.50
N HIS A 146 28.19 -17.33 -10.03
CA HIS A 146 29.48 -16.69 -10.30
C HIS A 146 30.23 -16.33 -9.00
N SER A 147 31.54 -16.55 -8.99
CA SER A 147 32.45 -16.00 -7.97
C SER A 147 33.80 -15.61 -8.58
N GLY A 148 34.29 -14.41 -8.29
CA GLY A 148 35.58 -13.95 -8.78
C GLY A 148 35.78 -12.46 -8.55
N LYS A 149 36.66 -11.82 -9.31
CA LYS A 149 36.91 -10.37 -9.14
C LYS A 149 35.84 -9.48 -9.74
N GLN A 150 35.25 -9.89 -10.87
CA GLN A 150 34.17 -9.20 -11.57
C GLN A 150 33.38 -10.21 -12.39
N MET A 151 32.05 -10.05 -12.54
CA MET A 151 31.26 -10.98 -13.34
C MET A 151 31.40 -10.68 -14.83
N ILE A 152 31.30 -9.39 -15.19
CA ILE A 152 31.26 -8.95 -16.59
C ILE A 152 31.48 -7.43 -16.74
N TYR A 153 32.16 -7.06 -17.82
CA TYR A 153 32.43 -5.68 -18.27
C TYR A 153 31.85 -5.42 -19.68
N LEU A 154 30.88 -4.51 -19.77
CA LEU A 154 30.15 -4.15 -21.00
C LEU A 154 29.89 -2.63 -21.13
N PRO A 155 30.94 -1.80 -21.29
CA PRO A 155 30.82 -0.32 -21.37
C PRO A 155 29.95 0.21 -22.53
N ASN A 156 29.77 -0.58 -23.58
CA ASN A 156 28.97 -0.23 -24.77
C ASN A 156 27.90 -1.27 -25.12
N GLY A 157 27.68 -2.24 -24.22
CA GLY A 157 26.80 -3.38 -24.43
C GLY A 157 25.66 -3.48 -23.43
N LYS A 158 24.93 -4.60 -23.55
CA LYS A 158 23.79 -4.95 -22.72
C LYS A 158 24.00 -6.30 -22.07
N LEU A 159 23.80 -6.36 -20.76
CA LEU A 159 23.64 -7.60 -20.00
C LEU A 159 22.16 -7.94 -19.85
N ILE A 160 21.80 -9.18 -20.13
CA ILE A 160 20.48 -9.74 -19.87
C ILE A 160 20.63 -10.84 -18.83
N LEU A 161 19.86 -10.76 -17.75
CA LEU A 161 19.83 -11.76 -16.68
C LEU A 161 18.49 -12.50 -16.68
N ALA A 162 18.55 -13.82 -16.72
CA ALA A 162 17.38 -14.70 -16.74
C ALA A 162 17.52 -15.87 -15.76
N GLY A 163 16.39 -16.43 -15.35
CA GLY A 163 16.36 -17.51 -14.35
C GLY A 163 17.00 -17.07 -13.04
N LYS A 164 17.81 -17.94 -12.41
CA LYS A 164 18.49 -17.65 -11.15
C LYS A 164 19.95 -17.24 -11.38
N VAL A 165 20.32 -16.00 -11.08
CA VAL A 165 21.71 -15.53 -11.22
C VAL A 165 22.25 -15.05 -9.88
N SER A 166 23.30 -15.68 -9.38
CA SER A 166 24.00 -15.25 -8.17
C SER A 166 25.44 -14.91 -8.48
N SER A 167 25.93 -13.76 -8.03
CA SER A 167 27.33 -13.36 -8.20
C SER A 167 27.89 -12.81 -6.90
N HIS A 168 29.06 -13.31 -6.52
CA HIS A 168 29.89 -12.74 -5.46
C HIS A 168 31.17 -12.15 -6.07
N SER A 169 31.39 -10.85 -5.85
CA SER A 169 32.64 -10.18 -6.21
C SER A 169 33.44 -9.77 -4.96
N ASP A 170 34.71 -10.16 -4.91
CA ASP A 170 35.60 -9.88 -3.78
C ASP A 170 36.43 -8.58 -3.90
N THR A 171 36.57 -8.04 -5.12
CA THR A 171 37.53 -6.96 -5.41
C THR A 171 36.91 -5.79 -6.19
N GLU A 172 36.30 -6.06 -7.36
CA GLU A 172 35.72 -5.05 -8.26
C GLU A 172 34.20 -5.03 -8.17
N GLU A 173 33.53 -4.35 -9.09
CA GLU A 173 32.09 -4.47 -9.29
C GLU A 173 31.66 -5.90 -9.64
N VAL A 174 30.37 -6.20 -9.49
CA VAL A 174 29.81 -7.38 -10.15
C VAL A 174 29.59 -7.09 -11.64
N PHE A 175 28.90 -5.99 -11.93
CA PHE A 175 28.61 -5.52 -13.28
C PHE A 175 29.13 -4.09 -13.45
N GLN A 176 29.93 -3.89 -14.49
CA GLN A 176 30.26 -2.57 -15.00
C GLN A 176 29.82 -2.46 -16.46
N GLY A 177 28.90 -1.55 -16.78
CA GLY A 177 28.43 -1.43 -18.15
C GLY A 177 27.30 -0.44 -18.41
N LYS A 178 26.80 -0.45 -19.65
CA LYS A 178 25.85 0.56 -20.15
C LYS A 178 24.38 0.20 -19.93
N GLU A 179 24.01 -1.05 -20.17
CA GLU A 179 22.63 -1.50 -20.05
C GLU A 179 22.60 -2.87 -19.33
N ILE A 180 21.69 -3.01 -18.37
CA ILE A 180 21.39 -4.27 -17.71
C ILE A 180 19.87 -4.44 -17.62
N GLU A 181 19.41 -5.63 -17.98
CA GLU A 181 18.00 -6.02 -17.94
C GLU A 181 17.85 -7.33 -17.19
N LEU A 182 17.00 -7.34 -16.16
CA LEU A 182 16.51 -8.56 -15.54
C LEU A 182 15.18 -8.91 -16.19
N THR A 183 15.12 -10.08 -16.82
CA THR A 183 13.92 -10.56 -17.49
C THR A 183 12.79 -10.86 -16.50
N THR A 184 11.56 -10.99 -17.00
CA THR A 184 10.38 -11.33 -16.17
C THR A 184 10.63 -12.58 -15.33
N GLY A 185 10.44 -12.48 -14.01
CA GLY A 185 10.61 -13.60 -13.08
C GLY A 185 12.05 -13.99 -12.77
N ALA A 186 13.06 -13.23 -13.22
CA ALA A 186 14.46 -13.50 -12.88
C ALA A 186 14.72 -13.31 -11.38
N GLU A 187 15.52 -14.18 -10.77
CA GLU A 187 15.95 -14.08 -9.38
C GLU A 187 17.46 -13.78 -9.36
N VAL A 188 17.84 -12.54 -9.01
CA VAL A 188 19.23 -12.08 -9.07
C VAL A 188 19.74 -11.65 -7.70
N LEU A 189 20.89 -12.18 -7.30
CA LEU A 189 21.61 -11.82 -6.09
C LEU A 189 23.03 -11.36 -6.45
N PHE A 190 23.34 -10.10 -6.20
CA PHE A 190 24.70 -9.55 -6.31
C PHE A 190 25.25 -9.21 -4.93
N GLU A 191 26.37 -9.83 -4.58
CA GLU A 191 27.12 -9.57 -3.36
C GLU A 191 28.48 -8.99 -3.70
N ASN A 192 28.88 -7.95 -2.97
CA ASN A 192 30.16 -7.30 -3.19
C ASN A 192 30.85 -6.88 -1.88
N ASP A 193 32.07 -7.39 -1.70
CA ASP A 193 32.90 -7.11 -0.54
C ASP A 193 33.77 -5.85 -0.72
N SER A 194 33.85 -5.30 -1.94
CA SER A 194 34.57 -4.06 -2.20
C SER A 194 33.99 -2.90 -1.39
N THR A 195 34.88 -2.13 -0.75
CA THR A 195 34.51 -0.86 -0.11
C THR A 195 34.70 0.34 -1.03
N LEU A 196 35.17 0.12 -2.27
CA LEU A 196 35.41 1.18 -3.24
C LEU A 196 34.38 1.14 -4.37
N TRP A 197 34.04 -0.06 -4.82
CA TRP A 197 33.23 -0.27 -6.01
C TRP A 197 31.82 -0.74 -5.67
N ALA A 198 30.85 -0.37 -6.48
CA ALA A 198 29.46 -0.79 -6.31
C ALA A 198 29.21 -2.11 -7.07
N PRO A 199 28.39 -3.06 -6.58
CA PRO A 199 28.06 -4.25 -7.35
C PRO A 199 27.47 -3.91 -8.73
N VAL A 200 26.75 -2.80 -8.85
CA VAL A 200 26.31 -2.24 -10.14
C VAL A 200 26.96 -0.87 -10.34
N SER A 201 27.91 -0.77 -11.27
CA SER A 201 28.56 0.48 -11.67
C SER A 201 28.28 0.79 -13.13
N MET A 202 27.58 1.90 -13.36
CA MET A 202 27.08 2.28 -14.66
C MET A 202 27.34 3.77 -14.90
N ASP A 203 28.60 4.18 -14.74
CA ASP A 203 29.07 5.56 -14.93
C ASP A 203 29.18 5.95 -16.42
N TYR A 204 28.06 5.83 -17.11
CA TYR A 204 27.94 6.12 -18.53
C TYR A 204 26.70 6.96 -18.79
N ASP A 205 26.81 7.92 -19.71
CA ASP A 205 25.70 8.79 -20.07
C ASP A 205 24.53 8.00 -20.68
N GLN A 206 23.30 8.16 -20.20
CA GLN A 206 22.12 7.41 -20.67
C GLN A 206 22.17 5.90 -20.40
N ALA A 207 22.88 5.47 -19.35
CA ALA A 207 22.82 4.08 -18.90
C ALA A 207 21.41 3.69 -18.43
N LYS A 208 21.10 2.39 -18.52
CA LYS A 208 19.76 1.85 -18.21
C LYS A 208 19.82 0.59 -17.35
N LEU A 209 19.06 0.59 -16.27
CA LEU A 209 18.76 -0.60 -15.45
C LEU A 209 17.27 -0.87 -15.51
N THR A 210 16.88 -2.05 -15.99
CA THR A 210 15.49 -2.50 -16.03
C THR A 210 15.32 -3.76 -15.20
N ILE A 211 14.41 -3.71 -14.23
CA ILE A 211 14.00 -4.87 -13.43
C ILE A 211 12.60 -5.26 -13.90
N GLY A 212 12.49 -6.37 -14.62
CA GLY A 212 11.24 -6.82 -15.23
C GLY A 212 10.18 -7.26 -14.20
N THR A 213 8.94 -7.38 -14.65
CA THR A 213 7.82 -7.80 -13.80
C THR A 213 8.09 -9.12 -13.10
N GLY A 214 7.85 -9.16 -11.79
CA GLY A 214 8.04 -10.36 -10.96
C GLY A 214 9.50 -10.82 -10.82
N ALA A 215 10.48 -10.07 -11.34
CA ALA A 215 11.88 -10.32 -11.08
C ALA A 215 12.25 -9.81 -9.68
N SER A 216 13.21 -10.46 -9.01
CA SER A 216 13.78 -10.01 -7.74
C SER A 216 15.26 -9.68 -7.93
N PHE A 217 15.69 -8.49 -7.52
CA PHE A 217 17.09 -8.07 -7.53
C PHE A 217 17.53 -7.67 -6.14
N THR A 218 18.39 -8.50 -5.53
CA THR A 218 18.99 -8.23 -4.23
C THR A 218 20.45 -7.85 -4.39
N LEU A 219 20.83 -6.73 -3.78
CA LEU A 219 22.18 -6.15 -3.81
C LEU A 219 22.69 -5.96 -2.39
N ASN A 220 23.73 -6.70 -2.02
CA ASN A 220 24.43 -6.59 -0.75
C ASN A 220 25.82 -5.98 -0.98
N SER A 221 25.98 -4.69 -0.71
CA SER A 221 27.19 -3.94 -0.99
C SER A 221 27.92 -3.50 0.28
N SER A 222 29.24 -3.65 0.28
CA SER A 222 30.09 -2.99 1.29
C SER A 222 30.35 -1.50 0.96
N SER A 223 30.20 -1.09 -0.30
CA SER A 223 30.24 0.30 -0.79
C SER A 223 28.83 0.79 -1.17
N ILE A 224 28.69 1.70 -2.15
CA ILE A 224 27.42 2.08 -2.78
C ILE A 224 26.75 0.83 -3.38
N GLY A 225 25.43 0.71 -3.34
CA GLY A 225 24.72 -0.42 -3.96
C GLY A 225 24.62 -0.31 -5.48
N ILE A 226 24.06 0.80 -5.97
CA ILE A 226 23.94 1.12 -7.40
C ILE A 226 24.57 2.49 -7.63
N TYR A 227 25.59 2.55 -8.49
CA TYR A 227 26.24 3.78 -8.90
C TYR A 227 25.97 4.03 -10.40
N GLY A 228 25.42 5.19 -10.75
CA GLY A 228 25.06 5.51 -12.12
C GLY A 228 25.46 6.92 -12.57
N GLY A 229 25.85 7.04 -13.83
CA GLY A 229 26.27 8.28 -14.46
C GLY A 229 25.12 9.23 -14.83
N THR A 230 25.37 10.14 -15.77
CA THR A 230 24.39 11.17 -16.17
C THR A 230 23.26 10.60 -17.03
N ASN A 231 22.07 11.22 -16.96
CA ASN A 231 20.89 10.81 -17.72
C ASN A 231 20.51 9.33 -17.54
N PHE A 232 20.89 8.71 -16.42
CA PHE A 232 20.62 7.32 -16.11
C PHE A 232 19.11 7.08 -15.99
N ILE A 233 18.62 5.93 -16.47
CA ILE A 233 17.22 5.52 -16.28
C ILE A 233 17.17 4.20 -15.51
N LEU A 234 16.66 4.26 -14.28
CA LEU A 234 16.25 3.08 -13.50
C LEU A 234 14.76 2.88 -13.69
N THR A 235 14.35 1.69 -14.14
CA THR A 235 12.95 1.28 -14.21
C THR A 235 12.77 -0.02 -13.41
N ASN A 236 12.00 0.05 -12.33
CA ASN A 236 11.66 -1.12 -11.53
C ASN A 236 10.19 -1.50 -11.72
N GLN A 237 9.96 -2.73 -12.20
CA GLN A 237 8.64 -3.37 -12.32
C GLN A 237 8.55 -4.65 -11.46
N GLY A 238 9.60 -4.98 -10.71
CA GLY A 238 9.69 -6.16 -9.83
C GLY A 238 10.08 -5.77 -8.41
N ASP A 239 10.85 -6.63 -7.74
CA ASP A 239 11.33 -6.44 -6.39
C ASP A 239 12.80 -6.02 -6.40
N LEU A 240 13.12 -4.88 -5.79
CA LEU A 240 14.48 -4.36 -5.66
C LEU A 240 14.85 -4.19 -4.19
N GLU A 241 15.83 -4.95 -3.69
CA GLU A 241 16.41 -4.74 -2.36
C GLU A 241 17.88 -4.34 -2.49
N VAL A 242 18.22 -3.17 -1.99
CA VAL A 242 19.58 -2.63 -2.03
C VAL A 242 20.03 -2.27 -0.62
N THR A 243 21.06 -2.95 -0.14
CA THR A 243 21.67 -2.67 1.16
C THR A 243 23.13 -2.26 0.95
N SER A 244 23.48 -1.05 1.40
CA SER A 244 24.86 -0.57 1.50
C SER A 244 25.32 -0.56 2.95
N LYS A 245 26.57 -0.97 3.22
CA LYS A 245 27.16 -0.87 4.57
C LYS A 245 27.74 0.50 4.89
N LEU A 246 28.39 1.15 3.91
CA LEU A 246 29.21 2.35 4.14
C LEU A 246 28.68 3.63 3.48
N HIS A 247 27.88 3.52 2.42
CA HIS A 247 27.51 4.64 1.53
C HIS A 247 26.01 4.64 1.19
N GLN A 248 25.60 5.35 0.14
CA GLN A 248 24.24 5.32 -0.38
C GLN A 248 23.84 3.92 -0.85
N ALA A 249 22.55 3.60 -0.76
CA ALA A 249 22.02 2.43 -1.45
C ALA A 249 22.03 2.68 -2.97
N ILE A 250 21.55 3.84 -3.41
CA ILE A 250 21.44 4.19 -4.83
C ILE A 250 21.93 5.62 -5.03
N HIS A 251 22.96 5.80 -5.86
CA HIS A 251 23.48 7.11 -6.26
C HIS A 251 23.47 7.23 -7.78
N LEU A 252 22.63 8.13 -8.31
CA LEU A 252 22.59 8.44 -9.73
C LEU A 252 22.91 9.91 -9.97
N ALA A 253 23.83 10.16 -10.91
CA ALA A 253 24.30 11.50 -11.21
C ALA A 253 23.24 12.38 -11.93
N SER A 254 23.67 13.48 -12.51
CA SER A 254 22.79 14.53 -13.02
C SER A 254 21.78 14.07 -14.07
N LYS A 255 20.55 14.61 -13.99
CA LYS A 255 19.41 14.39 -14.91
C LYS A 255 18.88 12.94 -14.97
N SER A 256 19.29 12.10 -14.04
CA SER A 256 18.85 10.72 -13.97
C SER A 256 17.39 10.59 -13.54
N LYS A 257 16.74 9.46 -13.85
CA LYS A 257 15.34 9.18 -13.54
C LYS A 257 15.21 7.81 -12.91
N MET A 258 14.52 7.75 -11.78
CA MET A 258 14.09 6.50 -11.17
C MET A 258 12.57 6.38 -11.29
N ASN A 259 12.11 5.29 -11.89
CA ASN A 259 10.68 4.97 -11.99
C ASN A 259 10.42 3.65 -11.25
N PHE A 260 9.64 3.73 -10.18
CA PHE A 260 9.13 2.59 -9.44
C PHE A 260 7.68 2.37 -9.87
N GLU A 261 7.47 1.41 -10.75
CA GLU A 261 6.23 1.19 -11.48
C GLU A 261 5.18 0.45 -10.64
N ALA A 262 3.94 0.45 -11.12
CA ALA A 262 2.83 -0.24 -10.45
C ALA A 262 3.16 -1.74 -10.19
N GLY A 263 2.91 -2.20 -8.98
CA GLY A 263 3.19 -3.58 -8.56
C GLY A 263 4.66 -3.87 -8.23
N SER A 264 5.57 -2.91 -8.37
CA SER A 264 6.96 -3.06 -7.92
C SER A 264 7.10 -2.89 -6.40
N SER A 265 8.09 -3.55 -5.83
CA SER A 265 8.56 -3.32 -4.46
C SER A 265 10.00 -2.82 -4.47
N THR A 266 10.33 -1.86 -3.63
CA THR A 266 11.70 -1.38 -3.43
C THR A 266 12.01 -1.18 -1.96
N LYS A 267 13.16 -1.68 -1.53
CA LYS A 267 13.76 -1.41 -0.23
C LYS A 267 15.21 -0.95 -0.41
N ALA A 268 15.48 0.30 -0.09
CA ALA A 268 16.81 0.90 -0.18
C ALA A 268 17.33 1.28 1.21
N ASN A 269 18.40 0.64 1.69
CA ASN A 269 19.01 0.91 2.97
C ASN A 269 20.43 1.48 2.78
N GLY A 270 20.59 2.76 3.08
CA GLY A 270 21.85 3.49 3.01
C GLY A 270 22.66 3.35 4.31
N GLY A 271 23.88 2.86 4.17
CA GLY A 271 24.82 2.65 5.27
C GLY A 271 25.67 3.87 5.63
N ASP A 272 25.54 4.97 4.90
CA ASP A 272 26.26 6.21 5.21
C ASP A 272 25.73 6.88 6.49
N THR A 273 26.62 7.54 7.23
CA THR A 273 26.28 8.29 8.46
C THR A 273 26.21 9.80 8.24
N ILE A 274 26.54 10.24 7.03
CA ILE A 274 26.50 11.62 6.56
C ILE A 274 25.47 11.73 5.44
N GLU A 275 25.58 10.91 4.40
CA GLU A 275 24.84 11.01 3.13
C GLU A 275 23.46 10.31 3.16
N GLU A 276 22.69 10.52 2.10
CA GLU A 276 21.37 9.97 1.83
C GLU A 276 21.36 8.44 1.59
N ALA A 277 20.16 7.85 1.49
CA ALA A 277 20.03 6.47 1.00
C ALA A 277 19.88 6.42 -0.53
N VAL A 278 19.12 7.36 -1.10
CA VAL A 278 18.78 7.39 -2.52
C VAL A 278 18.97 8.81 -3.07
N GLU A 279 19.82 8.94 -4.08
CA GLU A 279 20.12 10.21 -4.74
C GLU A 279 19.84 10.17 -6.25
N ALA A 280 19.15 11.21 -6.75
CA ALA A 280 19.12 11.59 -8.16
C ALA A 280 19.56 13.07 -8.29
N THR A 281 20.87 13.34 -8.34
CA THR A 281 21.50 14.66 -8.10
C THR A 281 20.77 15.87 -8.70
N SER A 282 20.52 15.86 -10.02
CA SER A 282 19.67 16.85 -10.72
C SER A 282 18.53 16.17 -11.48
N GLY A 283 18.13 15.02 -10.96
CA GLY A 283 17.19 14.09 -11.55
C GLY A 283 15.85 14.04 -10.83
N SER A 284 15.07 13.02 -11.18
CA SER A 284 13.70 12.83 -10.68
C SER A 284 13.48 11.42 -10.14
N ILE A 285 12.72 11.33 -9.05
CA ILE A 285 12.25 10.09 -8.44
C ILE A 285 10.73 10.02 -8.58
N PHE A 286 10.21 8.94 -9.16
CA PHE A 286 8.78 8.71 -9.33
C PHE A 286 8.37 7.38 -8.68
N VAL A 287 7.53 7.45 -7.66
CA VAL A 287 6.85 6.30 -7.06
C VAL A 287 5.41 6.29 -7.59
N ARG A 288 5.15 5.36 -8.50
CA ARG A 288 3.89 5.29 -9.25
C ARG A 288 2.78 4.70 -8.42
N THR A 289 1.55 4.94 -8.88
CA THR A 289 0.34 4.31 -8.33
C THR A 289 0.51 2.78 -8.23
N GLY A 290 0.36 2.22 -7.03
CA GLY A 290 0.49 0.78 -6.77
C GLY A 290 1.92 0.28 -6.57
N ALA A 291 2.94 1.13 -6.60
CA ALA A 291 4.30 0.76 -6.19
C ALA A 291 4.43 0.76 -4.65
N ASP A 292 5.31 -0.07 -4.12
CA ASP A 292 5.72 -0.09 -2.71
C ASP A 292 7.19 0.36 -2.60
N PHE A 293 7.46 1.43 -1.86
CA PHE A 293 8.77 2.08 -1.82
C PHE A 293 9.20 2.42 -0.38
N VAL A 294 10.23 1.71 0.08
CA VAL A 294 10.85 1.91 1.39
C VAL A 294 12.27 2.41 1.21
N ALA A 295 12.61 3.50 1.89
CA ALA A 295 13.98 3.99 1.95
C ALA A 295 14.37 4.33 3.39
N GLU A 296 15.54 3.86 3.81
CA GLU A 296 16.08 4.03 5.15
C GLU A 296 17.50 4.56 5.09
N SER A 297 17.78 5.60 5.86
CA SER A 297 19.13 6.15 6.02
C SER A 297 19.45 6.41 7.49
N LYS A 298 20.75 6.52 7.80
CA LYS A 298 21.24 7.01 9.10
C LYS A 298 22.15 8.24 8.94
N GLY A 299 22.04 8.89 7.77
CA GLY A 299 22.79 10.09 7.41
C GLY A 299 22.24 11.37 8.02
N THR A 300 23.08 12.39 8.10
CA THR A 300 22.66 13.74 8.49
C THR A 300 21.93 14.49 7.37
N GLN A 301 22.03 14.01 6.14
CA GLN A 301 21.31 14.52 4.98
C GLN A 301 19.89 13.94 4.88
N GLY A 302 19.12 14.34 3.87
CA GLY A 302 17.81 13.77 3.56
C GLY A 302 17.93 12.29 3.18
N THR A 303 16.95 11.45 3.52
CA THR A 303 16.96 10.04 3.10
C THR A 303 16.82 9.90 1.59
N LEU A 304 15.95 10.73 1.00
CA LEU A 304 15.83 10.93 -0.43
C LEU A 304 16.34 12.30 -0.83
N ILE A 305 17.18 12.35 -1.87
CA ILE A 305 17.60 13.60 -2.49
C ILE A 305 17.36 13.50 -3.99
N ALA A 306 16.70 14.51 -4.54
CA ALA A 306 16.63 14.73 -5.97
C ALA A 306 17.00 16.18 -6.26
N GLY A 307 17.14 16.56 -7.54
CA GLY A 307 17.34 17.96 -7.94
C GLY A 307 16.36 18.48 -8.97
N GLU A 308 15.37 17.67 -9.38
CA GLU A 308 14.24 18.12 -10.20
C GLU A 308 12.93 17.80 -9.49
N LYS A 309 12.59 16.51 -9.31
CA LYS A 309 11.30 16.09 -8.76
C LYS A 309 11.38 14.90 -7.81
N ILE A 310 10.49 14.90 -6.82
CA ILE A 310 10.11 13.70 -6.07
C ILE A 310 8.59 13.59 -6.14
N VAL A 311 8.07 12.50 -6.69
CA VAL A 311 6.64 12.32 -6.91
C VAL A 311 6.17 11.01 -6.29
N PHE A 312 5.21 11.12 -5.37
CA PHE A 312 4.42 10.00 -4.87
C PHE A 312 2.99 10.16 -5.40
N GLU A 313 2.59 9.30 -6.34
CA GLU A 313 1.26 9.31 -6.93
C GLU A 313 0.19 8.77 -5.96
N ASP A 314 -1.09 9.12 -6.19
CA ASP A 314 -2.18 8.58 -5.36
C ASP A 314 -2.27 7.07 -5.55
N GLY A 315 -2.23 6.32 -4.44
CA GLY A 315 -2.15 4.86 -4.44
C GLY A 315 -0.73 4.30 -4.44
N ALA A 316 0.32 5.14 -4.45
CA ALA A 316 1.67 4.71 -4.07
C ALA A 316 1.73 4.40 -2.57
N ASN A 317 2.48 3.36 -2.21
CA ASN A 317 2.80 3.02 -0.83
C ASN A 317 4.25 3.41 -0.57
N PHE A 318 4.48 4.18 0.48
CA PHE A 318 5.84 4.58 0.81
C PHE A 318 6.08 4.73 2.31
N SER A 319 7.30 4.41 2.72
CA SER A 319 7.83 4.66 4.06
C SER A 319 9.27 5.15 3.95
N ILE A 320 9.49 6.43 4.24
CA ILE A 320 10.81 7.05 4.18
C ILE A 320 11.25 7.36 5.60
N THR A 321 12.38 6.81 6.01
CA THR A 321 12.87 6.91 7.39
C THR A 321 14.33 7.36 7.43
N ASN A 322 14.59 8.37 8.24
CA ASN A 322 15.92 8.71 8.69
C ASN A 322 16.09 8.36 10.17
N HIS A 323 17.01 7.48 10.48
CA HIS A 323 17.33 7.04 11.84
C HIS A 323 18.29 8.00 12.55
N ASN A 324 18.86 8.98 11.84
CA ASN A 324 19.68 10.02 12.43
C ASN A 324 18.81 11.11 13.07
N LYS A 325 19.11 11.47 14.31
CA LYS A 325 18.42 12.56 15.02
C LYS A 325 18.50 13.93 14.34
N ASN A 326 19.42 14.13 13.40
CA ASN A 326 19.58 15.37 12.64
C ASN A 326 19.23 15.21 11.15
N GLY A 327 18.91 14.00 10.72
CA GLY A 327 18.61 13.67 9.34
C GLY A 327 17.12 13.75 9.05
N VAL A 328 16.77 14.13 7.82
CA VAL A 328 15.38 14.35 7.41
C VAL A 328 14.94 13.34 6.36
N VAL A 329 13.64 13.30 6.06
CA VAL A 329 13.08 12.37 5.08
C VAL A 329 13.49 12.71 3.65
N MET A 330 13.53 14.00 3.31
CA MET A 330 13.77 14.44 1.93
C MET A 330 14.58 15.73 1.90
N GLY A 331 15.34 15.91 0.83
CA GLY A 331 16.10 17.12 0.56
C GLY A 331 16.18 17.43 -0.92
N SER A 332 16.91 18.49 -1.22
CA SER A 332 17.36 18.81 -2.56
C SER A 332 18.85 19.07 -2.61
N TYR A 333 19.46 18.87 -3.77
CA TYR A 333 20.89 19.08 -3.96
C TYR A 333 21.19 20.48 -4.53
N THR A 334 21.99 20.55 -5.60
CA THR A 334 22.43 21.82 -6.22
C THR A 334 21.29 22.66 -6.81
N THR A 335 20.13 22.05 -7.07
CA THR A 335 18.95 22.70 -7.64
C THR A 335 17.73 22.44 -6.74
N PRO A 336 16.75 23.38 -6.69
CA PRO A 336 15.51 23.14 -5.97
C PRO A 336 14.76 21.93 -6.52
N THR A 337 14.05 21.22 -5.63
CA THR A 337 13.31 20.01 -5.97
C THR A 337 11.84 20.23 -5.74
N ASP A 338 11.03 20.00 -6.78
CA ASP A 338 9.58 20.02 -6.65
C ASP A 338 9.09 18.67 -6.13
N VAL A 339 8.40 18.71 -5.01
CA VAL A 339 7.81 17.52 -4.38
C VAL A 339 6.31 17.52 -4.64
N SER A 340 5.77 16.37 -5.04
CA SER A 340 4.34 16.12 -5.11
C SER A 340 4.01 14.85 -4.35
N ILE A 341 3.05 14.95 -3.43
CA ILE A 341 2.55 13.83 -2.63
C ILE A 341 1.05 13.77 -2.82
N ALA A 342 0.52 12.61 -3.20
CA ALA A 342 -0.90 12.34 -3.18
C ALA A 342 -1.17 11.03 -2.43
N SER A 343 -2.06 11.07 -1.45
CA SER A 343 -2.52 9.87 -0.76
C SER A 343 -3.95 10.04 -0.25
N THR A 344 -4.85 9.25 -0.82
CA THR A 344 -6.24 9.10 -0.34
C THR A 344 -6.34 8.47 1.04
N ARG A 345 -5.36 7.63 1.42
CA ARG A 345 -5.27 6.99 2.74
C ARG A 345 -4.74 7.91 3.84
N GLY A 346 -4.12 9.04 3.46
CA GLY A 346 -3.53 10.01 4.38
C GLY A 346 -2.01 9.93 4.42
N ILE A 347 -1.41 10.70 5.33
CA ILE A 347 0.04 10.79 5.55
C ILE A 347 0.32 10.77 7.04
N ASN A 348 1.23 9.91 7.48
CA ASN A 348 1.73 9.88 8.85
C ASN A 348 3.15 10.45 8.88
N THR A 349 3.47 11.28 9.87
CA THR A 349 4.82 11.85 10.03
C THR A 349 5.30 11.78 11.47
N TRP A 350 6.61 11.60 11.62
CA TRP A 350 7.33 11.69 12.88
C TRP A 350 8.31 12.84 12.85
N ASN A 351 8.33 13.57 13.95
CA ASN A 351 9.23 14.68 14.17
C ASN A 351 10.68 14.22 14.15
N LEU A 352 11.58 15.16 13.92
CA LEU A 352 13.01 14.93 13.88
C LEU A 352 13.51 14.23 15.15
N GLY A 353 14.20 13.10 14.99
CA GLY A 353 14.69 12.28 16.11
C GLY A 353 13.66 11.36 16.77
N ASN A 354 12.44 11.26 16.24
CA ASN A 354 11.37 10.42 16.77
C ASN A 354 10.93 9.28 15.81
N SER A 355 11.75 8.95 14.81
CA SER A 355 11.42 7.97 13.75
C SER A 355 11.12 6.54 14.24
N GLU A 356 11.61 6.18 15.43
CA GLU A 356 11.40 4.86 16.05
C GLU A 356 10.11 4.74 16.88
N ALA A 357 9.37 5.84 17.09
CA ALA A 357 8.14 5.79 17.87
C ALA A 357 7.08 4.96 17.13
N SER A 358 6.34 4.14 17.88
CA SER A 358 5.29 3.28 17.31
C SER A 358 4.10 4.06 16.75
N GLN A 359 3.85 5.26 17.29
CA GLN A 359 2.76 6.15 16.85
C GLN A 359 3.32 7.40 16.19
N PRO A 360 2.69 7.91 15.12
CA PRO A 360 3.10 9.15 14.47
C PRO A 360 2.84 10.38 15.35
N ASP A 361 3.69 11.39 15.21
CA ASP A 361 3.48 12.70 15.85
C ASP A 361 2.32 13.46 15.20
N LYS A 362 2.11 13.26 13.90
CA LYS A 362 1.02 13.86 13.12
C LYS A 362 0.43 12.86 12.14
N VAL A 363 -0.89 12.87 12.07
CA VAL A 363 -1.71 12.11 11.13
C VAL A 363 -2.50 13.10 10.28
N TYR A 364 -2.24 13.09 8.98
CA TYR A 364 -2.93 13.92 8.01
C TYR A 364 -3.89 13.07 7.21
N GLN A 365 -5.19 13.30 7.36
CA GLN A 365 -6.21 12.64 6.53
C GLN A 365 -6.02 13.04 5.05
N LYS A 366 -6.59 12.25 4.11
CA LYS A 366 -6.55 12.45 2.64
C LYS A 366 -5.82 13.73 2.18
N THR A 367 -4.60 13.57 1.70
CA THR A 367 -3.69 14.68 1.42
C THR A 367 -3.21 14.61 -0.01
N THR A 368 -3.44 15.68 -0.77
CA THR A 368 -2.60 16.02 -1.93
C THR A 368 -1.80 17.26 -1.58
N ALA A 369 -0.52 17.30 -1.91
CA ALA A 369 0.37 18.41 -1.61
C ALA A 369 1.43 18.60 -2.70
N THR A 370 1.79 19.85 -2.95
CA THR A 370 2.99 20.22 -3.71
C THR A 370 3.77 21.29 -2.96
N PHE A 371 5.11 21.22 -3.02
CA PHE A 371 6.01 22.21 -2.43
C PHE A 371 7.40 22.08 -3.07
N THR A 372 8.22 23.12 -2.93
CA THR A 372 9.60 23.14 -3.45
C THR A 372 10.61 23.13 -2.31
N LEU A 373 11.60 22.24 -2.38
CA LEU A 373 12.69 22.08 -1.41
C LEU A 373 13.99 22.75 -1.85
N SER A 374 14.70 23.39 -0.92
CA SER A 374 16.07 23.90 -1.12
C SER A 374 16.98 23.52 0.05
N GLY A 375 17.98 22.68 -0.21
CA GLY A 375 18.95 22.15 0.75
C GLY A 375 18.69 20.69 1.13
N TYR A 376 19.72 20.03 1.65
CA TYR A 376 19.70 18.58 1.93
C TYR A 376 19.89 18.22 3.42
N LEU A 377 20.23 19.19 4.28
CA LEU A 377 20.33 18.99 5.73
C LEU A 377 18.99 19.29 6.41
N SER A 378 18.90 19.13 7.73
CA SER A 378 17.73 19.55 8.53
C SER A 378 17.35 21.02 8.38
N SER A 379 18.26 21.87 7.89
CA SER A 379 17.96 23.26 7.50
C SER A 379 17.26 23.39 6.14
N VAL A 380 16.84 22.29 5.51
CA VAL A 380 16.12 22.29 4.23
C VAL A 380 14.92 23.23 4.31
N LYS A 381 14.82 24.10 3.32
CA LYS A 381 13.74 25.08 3.20
C LYS A 381 12.62 24.51 2.35
N GLN A 382 11.39 24.76 2.79
CA GLN A 382 10.17 24.40 2.09
C GLN A 382 9.44 25.68 1.68
N THR A 383 9.09 25.78 0.39
CA THR A 383 8.39 26.95 -0.18
C THR A 383 7.28 26.49 -1.12
N ASN A 384 6.44 27.42 -1.57
CA ASN A 384 5.35 27.16 -2.53
C ASN A 384 4.38 26.04 -2.11
N MET A 385 4.19 25.85 -0.79
CA MET A 385 3.25 24.85 -0.27
C MET A 385 1.84 25.10 -0.80
N GLN A 386 1.26 24.07 -1.41
CA GLN A 386 -0.15 23.97 -1.77
C GLN A 386 -0.62 22.59 -1.34
N SER A 387 -1.69 22.49 -0.56
CA SER A 387 -2.26 21.19 -0.22
C SER A 387 -3.78 21.22 -0.08
N SER A 388 -4.43 20.10 -0.39
CA SER A 388 -5.85 19.88 -0.11
C SER A 388 -6.14 19.76 1.39
N ASN A 389 -5.13 19.50 2.22
CA ASN A 389 -5.25 19.36 3.67
C ASN A 389 -4.68 20.62 4.35
N ALA A 390 -5.55 21.33 5.08
CA ALA A 390 -5.19 22.58 5.76
C ALA A 390 -4.22 22.37 6.93
N ASP A 391 -4.32 21.25 7.66
CA ASP A 391 -3.38 20.91 8.73
C ASP A 391 -2.00 20.61 8.13
N PHE A 392 -1.93 19.77 7.08
CA PHE A 392 -0.68 19.51 6.36
C PHE A 392 -0.04 20.82 5.86
N SER A 393 -0.83 21.69 5.24
CA SER A 393 -0.38 23.00 4.75
C SER A 393 0.25 23.87 5.83
N SER A 394 -0.23 23.78 7.07
CA SER A 394 0.16 24.68 8.16
C SER A 394 1.19 24.08 9.13
N THR A 395 1.27 22.75 9.24
CA THR A 395 2.11 22.09 10.25
C THR A 395 3.20 21.20 9.67
N TYR A 396 3.09 20.70 8.43
CA TYR A 396 4.12 19.85 7.84
C TYR A 396 5.36 20.65 7.45
N VAL A 397 6.52 20.25 8.00
CA VAL A 397 7.83 20.84 7.66
C VAL A 397 8.83 19.73 7.42
N THR A 398 9.29 19.60 6.16
CA THR A 398 10.27 18.58 5.77
C THR A 398 11.53 18.62 6.62
N GLY A 399 12.04 19.82 6.94
CA GLY A 399 13.23 20.01 7.79
C GLY A 399 13.10 19.55 9.25
N GLN A 400 11.88 19.24 9.69
CA GLN A 400 11.57 18.76 11.05
C GLN A 400 10.99 17.34 11.04
N THR A 401 11.04 16.63 9.92
CA THR A 401 10.42 15.31 9.76
C THR A 401 11.51 14.26 9.55
N SER A 402 11.60 13.26 10.42
CA SER A 402 12.54 12.13 10.30
C SER A 402 11.90 10.88 9.71
N LYS A 403 10.57 10.76 9.74
CA LYS A 403 9.85 9.68 9.07
C LYS A 403 8.55 10.18 8.45
N ILE A 404 8.24 9.71 7.25
CA ILE A 404 6.97 9.99 6.57
C ILE A 404 6.47 8.72 5.90
N GLN A 405 5.17 8.48 6.02
CA GLN A 405 4.49 7.33 5.47
C GLN A 405 3.23 7.72 4.71
N GLY A 406 2.92 7.00 3.65
CA GLY A 406 1.72 7.13 2.84
C GLY A 406 1.24 5.80 2.28
N GLY A 407 0.01 5.77 1.78
CA GLY A 407 -0.58 4.55 1.20
C GLY A 407 -0.88 3.51 2.28
N THR A 408 -0.52 2.24 2.05
CA THR A 408 -0.75 1.13 3.00
C THR A 408 0.03 1.27 4.32
N TYR A 409 1.09 2.09 4.37
CA TYR A 409 1.83 2.37 5.61
C TYR A 409 1.09 3.32 6.57
N VAL A 410 0.13 4.08 6.05
CA VAL A 410 -0.83 4.78 6.89
C VAL A 410 -1.89 3.75 7.23
N GLY A 411 -1.85 3.26 8.47
CA GLY A 411 -2.84 2.33 9.01
C GLY A 411 -4.26 2.80 8.67
N GLU A 412 -5.20 1.87 8.53
CA GLU A 412 -6.57 2.28 8.18
C GLU A 412 -7.11 3.22 9.24
N LYS A 413 -7.52 4.43 8.83
CA LYS A 413 -8.23 5.34 9.73
C LYS A 413 -9.55 4.67 10.10
N ILE A 414 -9.65 4.28 11.36
CA ILE A 414 -10.89 3.78 11.94
C ILE A 414 -11.65 4.97 12.49
N ASP A 415 -12.89 5.18 12.06
CA ASP A 415 -13.76 6.19 12.66
C ASP A 415 -13.98 5.89 14.14
N ALA A 416 -14.06 6.90 14.99
CA ALA A 416 -14.37 6.68 16.41
C ALA A 416 -15.76 6.04 16.56
N PRO A 417 -15.99 5.20 17.58
CA PRO A 417 -17.32 4.68 17.84
C PRO A 417 -18.26 5.83 18.26
N VAL A 418 -19.56 5.63 18.11
CA VAL A 418 -20.56 6.47 18.76
C VAL A 418 -20.66 6.01 20.21
N PHE A 419 -20.52 6.92 21.18
CA PHE A 419 -20.65 6.63 22.61
C PHE A 419 -21.84 7.39 23.21
N ASN A 420 -22.83 6.65 23.69
CA ASN A 420 -24.07 7.20 24.26
C ASN A 420 -23.83 7.87 25.61
N VAL A 421 -24.68 8.84 25.98
CA VAL A 421 -24.57 9.58 27.25
C VAL A 421 -24.75 8.64 28.46
N VAL A 422 -24.08 8.97 29.58
CA VAL A 422 -24.01 8.11 30.78
C VAL A 422 -24.32 8.91 32.05
N ASN A 423 -24.92 8.26 33.05
CA ASN A 423 -25.20 8.81 34.37
C ASN A 423 -24.73 7.93 35.54
N ASP A 424 -24.81 8.48 36.74
CA ASP A 424 -24.29 7.91 37.98
C ASP A 424 -25.03 6.67 38.50
N LYS A 425 -26.06 6.21 37.80
CA LYS A 425 -26.81 4.97 38.07
C LYS A 425 -26.67 3.92 36.97
N ASP A 426 -26.03 4.25 35.84
CA ASP A 426 -25.88 3.32 34.72
C ASP A 426 -24.92 2.19 35.07
N LYS A 427 -25.28 0.97 34.68
CA LYS A 427 -24.46 -0.24 34.87
C LYS A 427 -23.88 -0.76 33.55
N GLN A 428 -24.09 -0.05 32.46
CA GLN A 428 -23.64 -0.42 31.13
C GLN A 428 -23.30 0.84 30.35
N LEU A 429 -22.27 0.77 29.51
CA LEU A 429 -21.97 1.73 28.46
C LEU A 429 -22.46 1.16 27.13
N THR A 430 -22.99 2.01 26.26
CA THR A 430 -23.57 1.57 24.98
C THR A 430 -23.18 2.50 23.83
N GLY A 431 -23.26 1.98 22.61
CA GLY A 431 -22.97 2.78 21.42
C GLY A 431 -22.99 2.00 20.11
N LEU A 432 -22.49 2.64 19.05
CA LEU A 432 -22.30 2.04 17.72
C LEU A 432 -20.82 2.02 17.33
N GLY A 433 -20.43 1.06 16.50
CA GLY A 433 -19.06 0.91 16.00
C GLY A 433 -18.99 0.07 14.73
N THR A 434 -17.78 -0.23 14.29
CA THR A 434 -17.52 -1.10 13.15
C THR A 434 -17.78 -2.56 13.56
N PRO A 435 -18.64 -3.32 12.84
CA PRO A 435 -18.93 -4.71 13.19
C PRO A 435 -17.67 -5.57 13.36
N GLY A 436 -17.60 -6.32 14.47
CA GLY A 436 -16.43 -7.13 14.83
C GLY A 436 -15.30 -6.38 15.55
N ALA A 437 -15.37 -5.05 15.67
CA ALA A 437 -14.39 -4.26 16.40
C ALA A 437 -14.42 -4.54 17.91
N THR A 438 -13.30 -4.31 18.58
CA THR A 438 -13.21 -4.32 20.05
C THR A 438 -13.32 -2.89 20.57
N ILE A 439 -14.25 -2.62 21.48
CA ILE A 439 -14.41 -1.35 22.18
C ILE A 439 -13.65 -1.40 23.50
N ASN A 440 -12.91 -0.34 23.82
CA ASN A 440 -12.27 -0.18 25.13
C ASN A 440 -12.76 1.12 25.78
N ALA A 441 -13.13 1.05 27.05
CA ALA A 441 -13.54 2.19 27.86
C ALA A 441 -12.54 2.46 28.99
N TYR A 442 -12.23 3.72 29.26
CA TYR A 442 -11.22 4.15 30.23
C TYR A 442 -11.73 5.26 31.15
N VAL A 443 -11.23 5.29 32.38
CA VAL A 443 -11.36 6.40 33.33
C VAL A 443 -9.96 6.75 33.82
N ASP A 444 -9.57 8.01 33.71
CA ASP A 444 -8.22 8.50 34.08
C ASP A 444 -7.07 7.68 33.44
N GLY A 445 -7.29 7.18 32.22
CA GLY A 445 -6.34 6.33 31.48
C GLY A 445 -6.26 4.87 31.95
N VAL A 446 -7.06 4.47 32.94
CA VAL A 446 -7.18 3.08 33.41
C VAL A 446 -8.36 2.40 32.73
N LEU A 447 -8.15 1.18 32.22
CA LEU A 447 -9.19 0.41 31.54
C LEU A 447 -10.35 0.10 32.51
N LEU A 448 -11.52 0.66 32.20
CA LEU A 448 -12.78 0.41 32.91
C LEU A 448 -13.44 -0.88 32.43
N GLY A 449 -13.39 -1.17 31.13
CA GLY A 449 -13.98 -2.39 30.56
C GLY A 449 -13.81 -2.49 29.04
N THR A 450 -14.19 -3.64 28.48
CA THR A 450 -14.12 -3.93 27.04
C THR A 450 -15.40 -4.60 26.54
N GLY A 451 -15.71 -4.44 25.25
CA GLY A 451 -16.86 -5.03 24.57
C GLY A 451 -16.56 -5.28 23.10
N VAL A 452 -17.40 -6.07 22.42
CA VAL A 452 -17.27 -6.32 20.97
C VAL A 452 -18.48 -5.75 20.26
N VAL A 453 -18.24 -5.13 19.10
CA VAL A 453 -19.31 -4.65 18.23
C VAL A 453 -19.96 -5.83 17.51
N GLY A 454 -21.26 -6.01 17.71
CA GLY A 454 -22.08 -7.02 17.03
C GLY A 454 -22.18 -6.79 15.52
N ALA A 455 -22.71 -7.80 14.81
CA ALA A 455 -22.93 -7.73 13.36
C ALA A 455 -23.90 -6.62 12.94
N ASP A 456 -24.73 -6.15 13.87
CA ASP A 456 -25.66 -5.03 13.72
C ASP A 456 -25.02 -3.66 14.01
N GLY A 457 -23.71 -3.62 14.25
CA GLY A 457 -22.95 -2.40 14.53
C GLY A 457 -23.06 -1.89 15.97
N ARG A 458 -23.70 -2.64 16.88
CA ARG A 458 -23.92 -2.22 18.28
C ARG A 458 -22.90 -2.79 19.24
N TRP A 459 -22.61 -2.07 20.31
CA TRP A 459 -21.76 -2.58 21.40
C TRP A 459 -22.30 -2.23 22.78
N THR A 460 -21.92 -3.03 23.78
CA THR A 460 -22.23 -2.81 25.19
C THR A 460 -21.04 -3.22 26.06
N ILE A 461 -20.75 -2.45 27.11
CA ILE A 461 -19.74 -2.77 28.14
C ILE A 461 -20.40 -2.70 29.51
N SER A 462 -20.43 -3.78 30.27
CA SER A 462 -20.91 -3.76 31.65
C SER A 462 -19.93 -3.05 32.57
N ILE A 463 -20.43 -2.15 33.43
CA ILE A 463 -19.64 -1.36 34.37
C ILE A 463 -20.33 -1.31 35.74
N GLU A 464 -19.57 -1.00 36.78
CA GLU A 464 -20.16 -0.49 38.02
C GLU A 464 -20.52 1.00 37.83
N PRO A 465 -21.58 1.50 38.50
CA PRO A 465 -21.95 2.91 38.42
C PRO A 465 -20.79 3.84 38.78
N GLN A 466 -20.61 4.88 37.97
CA GLN A 466 -19.54 5.85 38.12
C GLN A 466 -20.04 7.09 38.86
N ALA A 467 -19.18 7.81 39.57
CA ALA A 467 -19.57 9.06 40.22
C ALA A 467 -19.86 10.16 39.20
N GLU A 468 -20.80 11.06 39.51
CA GLU A 468 -21.03 12.28 38.73
C GLU A 468 -19.72 13.05 38.49
N GLY A 469 -19.55 13.59 37.29
CA GLY A 469 -18.37 14.34 36.86
C GLY A 469 -17.23 13.46 36.35
N THR A 470 -17.31 12.14 36.47
CA THR A 470 -16.31 11.21 35.91
C THR A 470 -16.31 11.29 34.39
N LYS A 471 -15.15 11.54 33.78
CA LYS A 471 -14.98 11.46 32.32
C LYS A 471 -14.65 10.03 31.92
N ILE A 472 -15.42 9.48 31.00
CA ILE A 472 -15.18 8.17 30.41
C ILE A 472 -14.76 8.37 28.96
N ASP A 473 -13.63 7.77 28.59
CA ASP A 473 -13.07 7.80 27.24
C ASP A 473 -13.24 6.43 26.58
N VAL A 474 -13.73 6.40 25.34
CA VAL A 474 -14.00 5.16 24.60
C VAL A 474 -13.33 5.21 23.22
N ASN A 475 -12.67 4.14 22.81
CA ASN A 475 -12.19 3.95 21.43
C ASN A 475 -12.59 2.56 20.90
N GLN A 476 -12.38 2.35 19.60
CA GLN A 476 -12.55 1.03 18.96
C GLN A 476 -11.29 0.57 18.24
N VAL A 477 -11.11 -0.75 18.20
CA VAL A 477 -9.98 -1.43 17.56
C VAL A 477 -10.48 -2.32 16.44
N VAL A 478 -10.01 -2.10 15.21
CA VAL A 478 -10.33 -2.90 14.01
C VAL A 478 -9.02 -3.41 13.43
N ASP A 479 -8.91 -4.74 13.29
CA ASP A 479 -7.72 -5.40 12.74
C ASP A 479 -6.39 -4.94 13.37
N GLY A 480 -6.42 -4.64 14.68
CA GLY A 480 -5.25 -4.21 15.46
C GLY A 480 -4.93 -2.71 15.39
N ASN A 481 -5.64 -1.92 14.60
CA ASN A 481 -5.52 -0.45 14.59
C ASN A 481 -6.55 0.17 15.53
N GLU A 482 -6.26 1.32 16.13
CA GLU A 482 -7.16 2.02 17.06
C GLU A 482 -7.79 3.27 16.43
N SER A 483 -9.04 3.59 16.79
CA SER A 483 -9.66 4.88 16.51
C SER A 483 -9.22 5.95 17.51
N GLU A 484 -9.52 7.21 17.20
CA GLU A 484 -9.56 8.28 18.21
C GLU A 484 -10.54 7.97 19.34
N PHE A 485 -10.36 8.63 20.50
CA PHE A 485 -11.28 8.55 21.63
C PHE A 485 -12.51 9.45 21.45
N VAL A 486 -13.67 8.94 21.85
CA VAL A 486 -14.88 9.71 22.12
C VAL A 486 -15.12 9.73 23.63
N SER A 487 -15.55 10.87 24.18
CA SER A 487 -15.73 11.04 25.61
C SER A 487 -17.18 11.30 26.00
N GLN A 488 -17.57 10.84 27.17
CA GLN A 488 -18.76 11.31 27.88
C GLN A 488 -18.41 11.67 29.32
N VAL A 489 -19.14 12.62 29.90
CA VAL A 489 -19.04 12.96 31.33
C VAL A 489 -20.27 12.42 32.03
N VAL A 490 -20.05 11.65 33.08
CA VAL A 490 -21.11 11.07 33.90
C VAL A 490 -21.92 12.20 34.54
N SER A 491 -23.21 12.20 34.27
CA SER A 491 -24.17 13.17 34.80
C SER A 491 -24.92 12.60 36.01
N HIS A 492 -25.40 13.45 36.91
CA HIS A 492 -26.47 13.07 37.83
C HIS A 492 -27.82 13.55 37.28
N LEU A 493 -28.89 12.82 37.57
CA LEU A 493 -30.25 13.18 37.19
C LEU A 493 -30.97 13.90 38.35
N ASP A 494 -30.86 15.23 38.39
CA ASP A 494 -31.54 16.09 39.38
C ASP A 494 -33.06 16.25 39.13
N GLN A 495 -33.51 15.90 37.93
CA GLN A 495 -34.90 16.01 37.49
C GLN A 495 -35.27 14.75 36.73
N THR A 496 -36.58 14.54 36.52
CA THR A 496 -37.02 13.51 35.59
C THR A 496 -36.42 13.82 34.21
N VAL A 497 -36.05 12.80 33.46
CA VAL A 497 -35.70 12.93 32.05
C VAL A 497 -36.30 11.76 31.31
N ASN A 498 -36.80 12.00 30.11
CA ASN A 498 -37.28 10.95 29.23
C ASN A 498 -36.55 10.98 27.89
N PHE A 499 -36.56 9.84 27.20
CA PHE A 499 -35.99 9.66 25.86
C PHE A 499 -36.85 8.64 25.11
N PHE A 500 -37.28 9.01 23.91
CA PHE A 500 -37.80 8.08 22.91
C PHE A 500 -36.69 7.13 22.42
N LYS A 501 -37.05 5.89 22.09
CA LYS A 501 -36.09 4.84 21.75
C LYS A 501 -36.48 4.06 20.49
N LEU A 502 -37.72 3.58 20.40
CA LEU A 502 -38.20 2.78 19.27
C LEU A 502 -39.66 3.10 18.97
N GLY A 503 -40.01 3.19 17.69
CA GLY A 503 -41.39 3.37 17.25
C GLY A 503 -41.69 2.57 16.00
N TYR A 504 -42.85 1.93 15.97
CA TYR A 504 -43.29 1.11 14.84
C TYR A 504 -44.80 0.92 14.85
N TRP A 505 -45.35 0.65 13.68
CA TRP A 505 -46.78 0.40 13.51
C TRP A 505 -47.13 -1.06 13.74
N GLN A 506 -48.28 -1.27 14.37
CA GLN A 506 -48.99 -2.54 14.41
C GLN A 506 -50.41 -2.32 13.92
N GLY A 507 -51.14 -3.40 13.57
CA GLY A 507 -52.52 -3.32 13.07
C GLY A 507 -53.57 -2.86 14.09
N TYR A 508 -53.14 -2.25 15.19
CA TYR A 508 -53.98 -1.73 16.26
C TYR A 508 -53.49 -0.38 16.81
N GLY A 509 -52.39 0.18 16.29
CA GLY A 509 -51.85 1.45 16.76
C GLY A 509 -50.35 1.65 16.51
N LEU A 510 -49.89 2.84 16.85
CA LEU A 510 -48.47 3.20 16.87
C LEU A 510 -47.87 2.80 18.22
N ILE A 511 -46.86 1.93 18.19
CA ILE A 511 -46.08 1.57 19.37
C ILE A 511 -44.97 2.60 19.56
N LEU A 512 -44.83 3.12 20.77
CA LEU A 512 -43.73 3.99 21.18
C LEU A 512 -43.06 3.43 22.43
N GLU A 513 -41.77 3.17 22.32
CA GLU A 513 -40.92 2.70 23.42
C GLU A 513 -39.91 3.77 23.79
N GLY A 514 -39.60 3.86 25.08
CA GLY A 514 -38.63 4.81 25.57
C GLY A 514 -38.17 4.51 26.98
N SER A 515 -37.33 5.39 27.51
CA SER A 515 -36.90 5.40 28.91
C SER A 515 -37.35 6.70 29.57
N ILE A 516 -37.79 6.64 30.82
CA ILE A 516 -37.98 7.80 31.69
C ILE A 516 -37.41 7.48 33.06
N ASP A 517 -36.50 8.34 33.52
CA ASP A 517 -35.69 8.10 34.71
C ASP A 517 -35.65 9.37 35.56
N ASN A 518 -35.43 9.19 36.86
CA ASN A 518 -35.26 10.27 37.82
C ASN A 518 -34.31 9.78 38.91
N GLY A 519 -33.16 10.44 39.05
CA GLY A 519 -32.08 10.00 39.95
C GLY A 519 -32.45 10.00 41.43
N SER A 520 -33.55 10.65 41.81
CA SER A 520 -34.07 10.73 43.19
C SER A 520 -35.13 9.67 43.52
N LEU A 521 -35.59 8.86 42.56
CA LEU A 521 -36.68 7.89 42.76
C LEU A 521 -36.16 6.45 42.78
N ASP A 522 -36.80 5.61 43.61
CA ASP A 522 -36.62 4.16 43.55
C ASP A 522 -37.54 3.56 42.48
N LEU A 523 -36.95 3.16 41.36
CA LEU A 523 -37.66 2.54 40.24
C LEU A 523 -37.55 1.01 40.22
N THR A 524 -37.11 0.37 41.31
CA THR A 524 -36.88 -1.09 41.36
C THR A 524 -38.16 -1.92 41.54
N ASN A 525 -39.27 -1.29 41.95
CA ASN A 525 -40.57 -1.97 42.11
C ASN A 525 -41.50 -1.69 40.92
N LYS A 526 -41.69 -2.69 40.05
CA LYS A 526 -42.53 -2.60 38.85
C LYS A 526 -43.95 -2.09 39.11
N ASP A 527 -44.55 -2.50 40.22
CA ASP A 527 -45.95 -2.21 40.54
C ASP A 527 -46.14 -0.80 41.14
N ALA A 528 -45.06 -0.23 41.69
CA ALA A 528 -45.06 1.11 42.29
C ALA A 528 -44.79 2.21 41.24
N VAL A 529 -44.12 1.86 40.15
CA VAL A 529 -43.85 2.78 39.03
C VAL A 529 -45.05 2.79 38.10
N LYS A 530 -45.57 3.96 37.74
CA LYS A 530 -46.57 4.09 36.67
C LYS A 530 -46.10 5.11 35.65
N LYS A 531 -46.40 4.82 34.39
CA LYS A 531 -46.08 5.71 33.27
C LYS A 531 -47.29 5.86 32.37
N THR A 532 -47.53 7.08 31.92
CA THR A 532 -48.68 7.42 31.07
C THR A 532 -48.24 8.32 29.94
N LEU A 533 -48.50 7.92 28.70
CA LEU A 533 -48.28 8.75 27.52
C LEU A 533 -49.54 9.58 27.25
N HIS A 534 -49.37 10.85 26.91
CA HIS A 534 -50.45 11.78 26.57
C HIS A 534 -50.28 12.31 25.16
N LEU A 535 -51.41 12.51 24.50
CA LEU A 535 -51.49 13.16 23.20
C LEU A 535 -52.34 14.43 23.36
N THR A 536 -51.76 15.59 23.05
CA THR A 536 -52.38 16.90 23.29
C THR A 536 -52.44 17.72 22.02
N ALA A 537 -53.61 18.27 21.68
CA ALA A 537 -53.77 19.18 20.56
C ALA A 537 -53.06 20.53 20.82
N THR A 538 -52.81 21.31 19.77
CA THR A 538 -52.11 22.60 19.86
C THR A 538 -52.82 23.64 20.74
N ASP A 539 -54.13 23.51 20.96
CA ASP A 539 -54.91 24.36 21.86
C ASP A 539 -54.82 23.95 23.35
N GLY A 540 -54.10 22.86 23.65
CA GLY A 540 -53.93 22.32 25.00
C GLY A 540 -54.94 21.24 25.38
N THR A 541 -55.86 20.86 24.49
CA THR A 541 -56.84 19.78 24.76
C THR A 541 -56.15 18.42 24.75
N GLU A 542 -56.28 17.65 25.83
CA GLU A 542 -55.84 16.26 25.87
C GLU A 542 -56.83 15.38 25.09
N VAL A 543 -56.34 14.74 24.02
CA VAL A 543 -57.15 13.94 23.10
C VAL A 543 -56.91 12.43 23.26
N GLY A 544 -55.88 12.05 24.01
CA GLY A 544 -55.60 10.64 24.31
C GLY A 544 -54.66 10.48 25.51
N THR A 545 -54.92 9.43 26.30
CA THR A 545 -54.17 9.07 27.51
C THR A 545 -53.94 7.55 27.49
N PHE A 546 -52.68 7.12 27.50
CA PHE A 546 -52.31 5.72 27.27
C PHE A 546 -51.43 5.21 28.42
N ALA A 547 -51.91 4.19 29.13
CA ALA A 547 -51.10 3.52 30.16
C ALA A 547 -49.92 2.79 29.50
N CYS A 548 -48.72 3.00 30.02
CA CYS A 548 -47.52 2.36 29.48
C CYS A 548 -47.18 1.09 30.25
N ALA A 549 -46.71 0.06 29.54
CA ALA A 549 -46.12 -1.11 30.16
C ALA A 549 -44.71 -0.78 30.68
N ASN A 550 -44.41 -1.16 31.93
CA ASN A 550 -43.08 -0.96 32.52
C ASN A 550 -42.12 -2.09 32.13
N HIS A 551 -40.90 -1.68 31.75
CA HIS A 551 -39.81 -2.57 31.38
C HIS A 551 -38.49 -2.15 32.04
N ASP A 552 -37.58 -3.11 32.21
CA ASP A 552 -36.23 -2.94 32.74
C ASP A 552 -35.16 -3.17 31.66
N TRP A 553 -35.54 -2.90 30.40
CA TRP A 553 -34.70 -3.11 29.22
C TRP A 553 -33.38 -2.35 29.24
N TYR A 554 -33.35 -1.20 29.92
CA TYR A 554 -32.20 -0.28 29.92
C TYR A 554 -31.30 -0.50 31.13
N ASN A 555 -31.87 -0.84 32.28
CA ASN A 555 -31.13 -1.17 33.48
C ASN A 555 -31.84 -2.32 34.21
N THR A 556 -31.24 -3.51 34.17
CA THR A 556 -31.86 -4.73 34.71
C THR A 556 -32.25 -4.55 36.17
N GLY A 557 -33.50 -4.84 36.49
CA GLY A 557 -34.07 -4.63 37.83
C GLY A 557 -34.46 -3.18 38.16
N VAL A 558 -34.34 -2.25 37.21
CA VAL A 558 -34.81 -0.86 37.31
C VAL A 558 -35.83 -0.63 36.22
N PHE A 559 -37.09 -0.41 36.61
CA PHE A 559 -38.21 -0.26 35.68
C PHE A 559 -38.29 1.17 35.11
N ASN A 560 -37.20 1.66 34.51
CA ASN A 560 -37.15 2.98 33.86
C ASN A 560 -37.60 2.95 32.40
N GLY A 561 -37.79 1.77 31.80
CA GLY A 561 -38.34 1.62 30.46
C GLY A 561 -39.86 1.66 30.38
N TYR A 562 -40.37 2.04 29.21
CA TYR A 562 -41.80 2.05 28.89
C TYR A 562 -42.10 1.61 27.45
N GLN A 563 -43.27 0.99 27.28
CA GLN A 563 -43.92 0.79 25.98
C GLN A 563 -45.34 1.36 26.05
N ALA A 564 -45.67 2.25 25.12
CA ALA A 564 -46.98 2.87 24.95
C ALA A 564 -47.59 2.44 23.61
N ILE A 565 -48.91 2.39 23.56
CA ILE A 565 -49.68 2.07 22.35
C ILE A 565 -50.64 3.24 22.11
N VAL A 566 -50.40 4.01 21.07
CA VAL A 566 -51.32 5.05 20.60
C VAL A 566 -52.32 4.36 19.69
N GLU A 567 -53.50 4.05 20.24
CA GLU A 567 -54.50 3.18 19.60
C GLU A 567 -55.09 3.78 18.31
N ASP A 568 -55.33 2.92 17.32
CA ASP A 568 -55.95 3.33 16.04
C ASP A 568 -57.33 3.97 16.22
N THR A 569 -58.07 3.57 17.26
CA THR A 569 -59.38 4.14 17.62
C THR A 569 -59.29 5.62 17.95
N VAL A 570 -58.22 6.04 18.64
CA VAL A 570 -57.96 7.44 18.95
C VAL A 570 -57.45 8.16 17.70
N LEU A 571 -56.44 7.60 17.02
CA LEU A 571 -55.83 8.20 15.83
C LEU A 571 -56.83 8.44 14.69
N ALA A 572 -57.74 7.50 14.44
CA ALA A 572 -58.76 7.62 13.40
C ALA A 572 -59.75 8.77 13.65
N GLY A 573 -59.94 9.16 14.92
CA GLY A 573 -60.88 10.20 15.35
C GLY A 573 -60.28 11.60 15.46
N LEU A 574 -58.98 11.76 15.20
CA LEU A 574 -58.31 13.06 15.27
C LEU A 574 -58.64 13.92 14.05
N GLU A 575 -58.86 15.20 14.26
CA GLU A 575 -58.95 16.17 13.16
C GLU A 575 -57.55 16.48 12.60
N PRO A 576 -57.42 16.90 11.32
CA PRO A 576 -56.14 17.31 10.76
C PRO A 576 -55.46 18.40 11.59
N GLY A 577 -54.19 18.18 11.93
CA GLY A 577 -53.45 19.04 12.85
C GLY A 577 -52.22 18.37 13.45
N GLU A 578 -51.58 19.08 14.38
CA GLU A 578 -50.41 18.59 15.10
C GLU A 578 -50.77 18.27 16.55
N TYR A 579 -50.20 17.19 17.07
CA TYR A 579 -50.49 16.69 18.40
C TYR A 579 -49.19 16.40 19.13
N LYS A 580 -48.99 17.04 20.28
CA LYS A 580 -47.78 16.90 21.10
C LYS A 580 -47.84 15.62 21.93
N LEU A 581 -46.72 14.91 21.98
CA LEU A 581 -46.53 13.77 22.88
C LEU A 581 -45.87 14.21 24.18
N SER A 582 -46.38 13.74 25.30
CA SER A 582 -45.75 13.89 26.61
C SER A 582 -45.90 12.62 27.43
N ILE A 583 -45.05 12.41 28.42
CA ILE A 583 -45.08 11.23 29.29
C ILE A 583 -45.03 11.65 30.77
N THR A 584 -45.89 11.05 31.57
CA THR A 584 -45.89 11.18 33.03
C THR A 584 -45.18 10.01 33.68
N LEU A 585 -44.34 10.28 34.68
CA LEU A 585 -43.84 9.31 35.65
C LEU A 585 -44.54 9.54 37.01
N GLU A 586 -45.11 8.49 37.59
CA GLU A 586 -45.74 8.50 38.91
C GLU A 586 -45.14 7.39 39.80
N VAL A 587 -44.67 7.76 41.00
CA VAL A 587 -44.09 6.85 42.00
C VAL A 587 -44.50 7.32 43.40
N GLY A 588 -45.42 6.62 44.06
CA GLY A 588 -46.00 7.07 45.34
C GLY A 588 -46.73 8.42 45.17
N ASP A 589 -46.31 9.43 45.94
CA ASP A 589 -46.85 10.80 45.84
C ASP A 589 -46.15 11.65 44.74
N PHE A 590 -45.05 11.15 44.17
CA PHE A 590 -44.35 11.84 43.09
C PHE A 590 -45.12 11.68 41.78
N LYS A 591 -45.30 12.78 41.05
CA LYS A 591 -45.91 12.81 39.71
C LYS A 591 -45.35 13.97 38.90
N GLU A 592 -44.72 13.67 37.78
CA GLU A 592 -44.17 14.67 36.86
C GLU A 592 -44.47 14.30 35.42
N THR A 593 -44.86 15.29 34.60
CA THR A 593 -45.08 15.14 33.15
C THR A 593 -44.01 15.90 32.40
N GLN A 594 -43.44 15.26 31.39
CA GLN A 594 -42.46 15.86 30.49
C GLN A 594 -42.87 15.69 29.04
N ASP A 595 -42.54 16.68 28.22
CA ASP A 595 -42.64 16.53 26.77
C ASP A 595 -41.77 15.35 26.31
N LEU A 596 -42.28 14.57 25.35
CA LEU A 596 -41.57 13.39 24.86
C LEU A 596 -40.31 13.83 24.13
N ASN A 597 -39.15 13.56 24.69
CA ASN A 597 -37.87 13.93 24.11
C ASN A 597 -37.50 12.96 22.98
N VAL A 598 -37.39 13.49 21.77
CA VAL A 598 -37.04 12.76 20.55
C VAL A 598 -35.72 13.23 19.94
N ALA A 599 -35.00 14.13 20.64
CA ALA A 599 -33.68 14.56 20.20
C ALA A 599 -32.73 13.36 20.09
N SER A 600 -31.86 13.37 19.07
CA SER A 600 -30.99 12.25 18.66
C SER A 600 -29.94 11.78 19.69
N ALA A 601 -30.03 12.20 20.95
CA ALA A 601 -29.17 11.76 22.04
C ALA A 601 -29.69 10.43 22.61
N VAL A 602 -29.23 9.34 22.03
CA VAL A 602 -29.55 7.97 22.45
C VAL A 602 -28.86 7.66 23.78
N ARG A 603 -29.62 7.19 24.77
CA ARG A 603 -29.06 6.63 26.03
C ARG A 603 -28.74 5.13 25.99
N ASP A 604 -29.35 4.32 25.11
CA ASP A 604 -29.29 2.84 25.20
C ASP A 604 -29.62 2.08 23.89
N ASN A 605 -29.54 0.74 23.96
CA ASN A 605 -29.64 -0.32 22.93
C ASN A 605 -30.88 -0.35 22.00
N TYR A 606 -31.80 0.59 22.10
CA TYR A 606 -32.98 0.70 21.25
C TYR A 606 -32.98 2.11 20.67
N ALA A 607 -32.57 2.26 19.41
CA ALA A 607 -32.62 3.54 18.73
C ALA A 607 -33.15 3.36 17.31
N HIS A 608 -34.29 4.00 17.06
CA HIS A 608 -34.75 4.43 15.76
C HIS A 608 -34.92 5.95 15.79
N ILE A 609 -34.64 6.63 14.69
CA ILE A 609 -34.87 8.08 14.59
C ILE A 609 -36.39 8.30 14.58
N PHE A 610 -36.91 9.14 15.48
CA PHE A 610 -38.37 9.33 15.63
C PHE A 610 -39.05 9.74 14.31
N THR A 611 -38.40 10.60 13.54
CA THR A 611 -38.88 11.06 12.22
C THR A 611 -38.73 10.03 11.10
N GLU A 612 -38.04 8.91 11.34
CA GLU A 612 -37.93 7.79 10.40
C GLU A 612 -38.99 6.71 10.63
N ILE A 613 -39.85 6.83 11.65
CA ILE A 613 -41.03 5.95 11.75
C ILE A 613 -41.89 6.21 10.50
N PRO A 614 -42.23 5.17 9.71
CA PRO A 614 -42.97 5.36 8.46
C PRO A 614 -44.32 6.05 8.70
N GLU A 615 -44.71 6.99 7.83
CA GLU A 615 -46.09 7.49 7.87
C GLU A 615 -47.09 6.37 7.53
N THR A 616 -48.24 6.36 8.20
CA THR A 616 -49.26 5.31 8.02
C THR A 616 -50.65 5.93 7.98
N THR A 617 -51.53 5.35 7.15
CA THR A 617 -52.93 5.73 7.07
C THR A 617 -53.75 4.97 8.11
N VAL A 618 -54.45 5.71 8.97
CA VAL A 618 -55.35 5.19 10.00
C VAL A 618 -56.73 5.82 9.80
N GLY A 619 -57.72 5.00 9.43
CA GLY A 619 -59.05 5.51 9.05
C GLY A 619 -58.98 6.36 7.77
N SER A 620 -59.43 7.62 7.85
CA SER A 620 -59.38 8.59 6.75
C SER A 620 -58.16 9.51 6.78
N HIS A 621 -57.29 9.38 7.77
CA HIS A 621 -56.18 10.29 8.01
C HIS A 621 -54.82 9.61 7.78
N THR A 622 -53.82 10.41 7.38
CA THR A 622 -52.42 9.96 7.35
C THR A 622 -51.67 10.54 8.54
N ILE A 623 -51.02 9.68 9.32
CA ILE A 623 -50.30 10.03 10.54
C ILE A 623 -48.81 9.94 10.28
N ALA A 624 -48.06 11.01 10.61
CA ALA A 624 -46.61 11.05 10.47
C ALA A 624 -45.94 11.58 11.77
N PRO A 625 -44.79 11.02 12.18
CA PRO A 625 -44.00 11.59 13.26
C PRO A 625 -43.37 12.93 12.83
N LEU A 626 -43.21 13.84 13.79
CA LEU A 626 -42.55 15.11 13.60
C LEU A 626 -41.72 15.46 14.85
N ASP A 627 -40.48 15.88 14.64
CA ASP A 627 -39.63 16.48 15.66
C ASP A 627 -39.71 18.00 15.56
N LYS A 628 -40.04 18.67 16.67
CA LYS A 628 -39.86 20.12 16.84
C LYS A 628 -38.95 20.39 18.02
N ASP A 629 -37.74 20.84 17.72
CA ASP A 629 -36.73 21.24 18.72
C ASP A 629 -36.46 20.15 19.78
N GLY A 630 -36.46 18.88 19.36
CA GLY A 630 -36.24 17.72 20.22
C GLY A 630 -37.49 17.20 20.91
N ILE A 631 -38.69 17.71 20.59
CA ILE A 631 -39.97 17.29 21.15
C ILE A 631 -40.79 16.54 20.10
N GLY A 632 -41.34 15.38 20.48
CA GLY A 632 -42.13 14.52 19.60
C GLY A 632 -43.56 15.00 19.38
N TYR A 633 -43.96 15.07 18.11
CA TYR A 633 -45.32 15.35 17.66
C TYR A 633 -45.80 14.29 16.68
N LEU A 634 -47.12 14.12 16.59
CA LEU A 634 -47.79 13.45 15.47
C LEU A 634 -48.50 14.49 14.61
N VAL A 635 -48.35 14.38 13.30
CA VAL A 635 -49.05 15.19 12.30
C VAL A 635 -50.13 14.35 11.66
N VAL A 636 -51.37 14.82 11.73
CA VAL A 636 -52.55 14.22 11.12
C VAL A 636 -52.88 15.03 9.86
N LYS A 637 -52.85 14.38 8.70
CA LYS A 637 -53.14 14.98 7.37
C LYS A 637 -54.48 14.52 6.83
#